data_AF-A0A0F2P3K4-F1
#
_entry.id   AF-A0A0F2P3K4-F1
#
_cell.length_a   1.000
_cell.length_b   1.000
_cell.length_c   1.000
_cell.angle_alpha   90.00
_cell.angle_beta   90.00
_cell.angle_gamma   90.00
#
_symmetry.space_group_name_H-M   'P 1'
#
loop_
_entity.id
_entity.type
_entity.pdbx_description
1 polymer ?
#
loop_
_entity_poly.entity_id
_entity_poly.type
_entity_poly.pdbx_seq_one_letter_code
_entity_poly.pdbx_strand_id
1 'polypeptide(L)'
;GLAALFAGWPVTDVMVVAAIAAAGAAISYGRDVVNFYRARRRRDPELNMKVAALAFVSLALAMVLPLALAALGRPETALAASVYMAAFGWLSGLGLAKLYKIVPFMTWLECYGPVLGRAPTPRVQDLVREASAWPWFVLYFASAWAATSALALGSATGFRMAAAGTFVATAAIGVHLVRARMLCDVDGSRRFPEGSLRPSLFYSLAPGGR
;
A
#
# COMPACT_ATOMS: atom_id res chain seq x y z
N GLY A 1 24.75 13.99 -4.61
CA GLY A 1 25.06 13.02 -3.55
C GLY A 1 26.49 12.55 -3.68
N LEU A 2 26.70 11.38 -4.31
CA LEU A 2 28.02 10.74 -4.45
C LEU A 2 29.07 11.63 -5.15
N ALA A 3 28.70 12.31 -6.25
CA ALA A 3 29.63 13.21 -6.94
C ALA A 3 30.12 14.38 -6.07
N ALA A 4 29.29 14.91 -5.16
CA ALA A 4 29.67 15.99 -4.25
C ALA A 4 30.60 15.48 -3.14
N LEU A 5 30.37 14.26 -2.64
CA LEU A 5 31.27 13.59 -1.71
C LEU A 5 32.64 13.31 -2.35
N PHE A 6 32.67 12.83 -3.60
CA PHE A 6 33.91 12.64 -4.36
C PHE A 6 34.61 13.96 -4.69
N ALA A 7 33.87 15.07 -4.74
CA ALA A 7 34.41 16.43 -4.89
C ALA A 7 34.86 17.06 -3.56
N GLY A 8 34.87 16.31 -2.45
CA GLY A 8 35.36 16.77 -1.16
C GLY A 8 34.39 17.63 -0.35
N TRP A 9 33.10 17.66 -0.71
CA TRP A 9 32.12 18.40 0.09
C TRP A 9 31.92 17.75 1.47
N PRO A 10 31.75 18.55 2.54
CA PRO A 10 31.38 18.02 3.84
C PRO A 10 30.10 17.21 3.78
N VAL A 11 30.08 16.06 4.46
CA VAL A 11 28.90 15.16 4.53
C VAL A 11 27.67 15.92 5.03
N THR A 12 27.86 16.83 5.99
CA THR A 12 26.80 17.68 6.55
C THR A 12 26.11 18.52 5.48
N ASP A 13 26.88 19.17 4.60
CA ASP A 13 26.33 20.03 3.55
C ASP A 13 25.59 19.21 2.50
N VAL A 14 26.15 18.05 2.14
CA VAL A 14 25.48 17.10 1.24
C VAL A 14 24.16 16.60 1.84
N MET A 15 24.11 16.32 3.14
CA MET A 15 22.91 15.89 3.86
C MET A 15 21.86 17.01 3.95
N VAL A 16 22.27 18.26 4.21
CA VAL A 16 21.35 19.41 4.25
C VAL A 16 20.72 19.65 2.89
N VAL A 17 21.52 19.65 1.81
CA VAL A 17 21.00 19.80 0.44
C VAL A 17 20.06 18.65 0.10
N ALA A 18 20.42 17.41 0.44
CA ALA A 18 19.57 16.25 0.22
C ALA A 18 18.25 16.35 1.01
N ALA A 19 18.28 16.83 2.25
CA ALA A 19 17.09 17.03 3.07
C ALA A 19 16.17 18.10 2.49
N ILE A 20 16.72 19.23 2.04
CA ILE A 20 15.95 20.30 1.38
C ILE A 20 15.32 19.77 0.07
N ALA A 21 16.09 19.07 -0.75
CA ALA A 21 15.59 18.50 -2.00
C ALA A 21 14.49 17.46 -1.74
N ALA A 22 14.67 16.58 -0.75
CA ALA A 22 13.68 15.58 -0.34
C ALA A 22 12.40 16.24 0.19
N ALA A 23 12.52 17.29 1.01
CA ALA A 23 11.38 18.06 1.49
C ALA A 23 10.63 18.75 0.33
N GLY A 24 11.35 19.36 -0.61
CA GLY A 24 10.78 19.97 -1.81
C GLY A 24 10.01 18.96 -2.67
N ALA A 25 10.61 17.79 -2.92
CA ALA A 25 9.98 16.70 -3.66
C ALA A 25 8.74 16.14 -2.93
N ALA A 26 8.80 16.01 -1.61
CA ALA A 26 7.67 15.56 -0.81
C ALA A 26 6.50 16.57 -0.85
N ILE A 27 6.80 17.88 -0.82
CA ILE A 27 5.78 18.94 -0.91
C ILE A 27 5.13 18.95 -2.30
N SER A 28 5.91 18.89 -3.38
CA SER A 28 5.35 18.84 -4.74
C SER A 28 4.51 17.59 -4.93
N TYR A 29 5.00 16.43 -4.51
CA TYR A 29 4.26 15.19 -4.57
C TYR A 29 2.98 15.21 -3.72
N GLY A 30 3.03 15.79 -2.52
CA GLY A 30 1.85 15.99 -1.67
C GLY A 30 0.79 16.87 -2.34
N ARG A 31 1.21 17.92 -3.05
CA ARG A 31 0.30 18.76 -3.86
C ARG A 31 -0.37 17.95 -4.96
N ASP A 32 0.39 17.10 -5.66
CA ASP A 32 -0.17 16.22 -6.70
C ASP A 32 -1.20 15.25 -6.10
N VAL A 33 -0.89 14.62 -4.97
CA VAL A 33 -1.82 13.72 -4.26
C VAL A 33 -3.11 14.46 -3.88
N VAL A 34 -3.01 15.68 -3.35
CA VAL A 34 -4.19 16.50 -3.01
C VAL A 34 -4.98 16.89 -4.27
N ASN A 35 -4.30 17.27 -5.35
CA ASN A 35 -4.94 17.61 -6.62
C ASN A 35 -5.70 16.41 -7.19
N PHE A 36 -5.09 15.22 -7.21
CA PHE A 36 -5.76 13.99 -7.63
C PHE A 36 -6.96 13.64 -6.75
N TYR A 37 -6.83 13.83 -5.42
CA TYR A 37 -7.92 13.55 -4.49
C TYR A 37 -9.10 14.52 -4.66
N ARG A 38 -8.84 15.80 -4.98
CA ARG A 38 -9.85 16.84 -5.24
C ARG A 38 -10.50 16.69 -6.61
N ALA A 39 -9.73 16.33 -7.63
CA ALA A 39 -10.22 16.10 -9.00
C ALA A 39 -10.99 14.78 -9.13
N ARG A 40 -11.26 14.06 -8.03
CA ARG A 40 -11.94 12.76 -8.08
C ARG A 40 -13.38 12.92 -8.59
N ARG A 41 -13.73 12.06 -9.54
CA ARG A 41 -15.09 12.03 -10.14
C ARG A 41 -16.07 11.13 -9.37
N ARG A 42 -15.58 10.17 -8.59
CA ARG A 42 -16.39 9.24 -7.78
C ARG A 42 -16.57 9.79 -6.36
N ARG A 43 -17.82 9.80 -5.87
CA ARG A 43 -18.21 10.37 -4.57
C ARG A 43 -17.70 9.52 -3.40
N ASP A 44 -17.90 8.21 -3.48
CA ASP A 44 -17.42 7.24 -2.50
C ASP A 44 -16.04 6.69 -2.87
N PRO A 45 -15.01 6.89 -2.02
CA PRO A 45 -13.68 6.38 -2.29
C PRO A 45 -13.64 4.87 -2.06
N GLU A 46 -13.17 4.14 -3.07
CA GLU A 46 -12.83 2.71 -2.99
C GLU A 46 -11.84 2.47 -1.85
N LEU A 47 -11.90 1.27 -1.25
CA LEU A 47 -11.01 0.86 -0.17
C LEU A 47 -9.53 1.11 -0.50
N ASN A 48 -9.06 0.76 -1.70
CA ASN A 48 -7.68 1.03 -2.13
C ASN A 48 -7.30 2.53 -2.00
N MET A 49 -8.22 3.46 -2.25
CA MET A 49 -7.91 4.89 -2.14
C MET A 49 -7.86 5.35 -0.68
N LYS A 50 -8.73 4.82 0.19
CA LYS A 50 -8.68 5.08 1.65
C LYS A 50 -7.36 4.57 2.24
N VAL A 51 -6.97 3.35 1.88
CA VAL A 51 -5.73 2.70 2.33
C VAL A 51 -4.50 3.42 1.77
N ALA A 52 -4.52 3.83 0.51
CA ALA A 52 -3.43 4.62 -0.06
C ALA A 52 -3.26 5.98 0.65
N ALA A 53 -4.35 6.60 1.11
CA ALA A 53 -4.25 7.81 1.92
C ALA A 53 -3.53 7.55 3.25
N LEU A 54 -3.82 6.44 3.94
CA LEU A 54 -3.08 6.04 5.14
C LEU A 54 -1.59 5.82 4.85
N ALA A 55 -1.25 5.23 3.70
CA ALA A 55 0.15 5.08 3.28
C ALA A 55 0.86 6.43 3.10
N PHE A 56 0.18 7.43 2.51
CA PHE A 56 0.75 8.78 2.39
C PHE A 56 0.84 9.51 3.72
N VAL A 57 -0.08 9.27 4.65
CA VAL A 57 0.05 9.74 6.04
C VAL A 57 1.31 9.13 6.67
N SER A 58 1.56 7.83 6.49
CA SER A 58 2.79 7.19 6.97
C SER A 58 4.05 7.79 6.35
N LEU A 59 4.02 8.16 5.05
CA LEU A 59 5.14 8.86 4.41
C LEU A 59 5.40 10.22 5.08
N ALA A 60 4.35 11.02 5.30
CA ALA A 60 4.46 12.29 5.99
C ALA A 60 5.03 12.12 7.41
N LEU A 61 4.54 11.11 8.15
CA LEU A 61 5.07 10.76 9.47
C LEU A 61 6.55 10.36 9.40
N ALA A 62 6.95 9.54 8.42
CA ALA A 62 8.35 9.15 8.24
C ALA A 62 9.29 10.34 7.99
N MET A 63 8.79 11.42 7.38
CA MET A 63 9.56 12.64 7.14
C MET A 63 9.64 13.56 8.35
N VAL A 64 8.59 13.62 9.17
CA VAL A 64 8.52 14.50 10.36
C VAL A 64 9.16 13.86 11.59
N LEU A 65 9.07 12.53 11.72
CA LEU A 65 9.55 11.78 12.88
C LEU A 65 11.04 12.00 13.21
N PRO A 66 11.97 12.08 12.23
CA PRO A 66 13.36 12.38 12.54
C PRO A 66 13.56 13.73 13.21
N LEU A 67 12.82 14.76 12.77
CA LEU A 67 12.90 16.11 13.33
C LEU A 67 12.44 16.12 14.79
N ALA A 68 11.31 15.44 15.07
CA ALA A 68 10.77 15.34 16.41
C ALA A 68 11.73 14.59 17.36
N LEU A 69 12.30 13.46 16.91
CA LEU A 69 13.22 12.66 17.72
C LEU A 69 14.59 13.35 17.90
N ALA A 70 15.06 14.10 16.90
CA ALA A 70 16.26 14.92 17.04
C ALA A 70 16.06 16.04 18.08
N ALA A 71 14.89 16.71 18.07
CA ALA A 71 14.54 17.72 19.07
C ALA A 71 14.46 17.15 20.51
N LEU A 72 14.14 15.87 20.64
CA LEU A 72 14.16 15.12 21.91
C LEU A 72 15.56 14.58 22.29
N GLY A 73 16.60 14.86 21.49
CA GLY A 73 17.97 14.41 21.75
C GLY A 73 18.20 12.92 21.46
N ARG A 74 17.41 12.30 20.56
CA ARG A 74 17.46 10.85 20.26
C ARG A 74 17.70 10.54 18.77
N PRO A 75 18.72 11.13 18.13
CA PRO A 75 18.94 11.03 16.67
C PRO A 75 19.24 9.61 16.19
N GLU A 76 19.83 8.74 17.02
CA GLU A 76 20.08 7.34 16.69
C GLU A 76 18.79 6.54 16.52
N THR A 77 17.78 6.81 17.34
CA THR A 77 16.46 6.16 17.22
C THR A 77 15.62 6.71 16.06
N ALA A 78 15.91 7.93 15.62
CA ALA A 78 15.23 8.60 14.52
C ALA A 78 15.35 7.81 13.22
N LEU A 79 16.55 7.33 12.90
CA LEU A 79 16.78 6.60 11.66
C LEU A 79 15.96 5.30 11.61
N ALA A 80 16.07 4.46 12.64
CA ALA A 80 15.40 3.17 12.67
C ALA A 80 13.86 3.30 12.61
N ALA A 81 13.28 4.20 13.40
CA ALA A 81 11.84 4.40 13.44
C ALA A 81 11.31 4.97 12.10
N SER A 82 12.05 5.89 11.48
CA SER A 82 11.65 6.54 10.22
C SER A 82 11.80 5.61 9.03
N VAL A 83 12.87 4.81 8.97
CA VAL A 83 13.05 3.77 7.94
C VAL A 83 11.96 2.71 8.07
N TYR A 84 11.63 2.28 9.28
CA TYR A 84 10.53 1.33 9.49
C TYR A 84 9.19 1.90 9.03
N MET A 85 8.88 3.16 9.39
CA MET A 85 7.65 3.84 8.96
C MET A 85 7.60 4.01 7.43
N ALA A 86 8.70 4.37 6.79
CA ALA A 86 8.77 4.48 5.33
C ALA A 86 8.57 3.13 4.64
N ALA A 87 9.20 2.07 5.14
CA ALA A 87 9.10 0.74 4.56
C ALA A 87 7.71 0.12 4.77
N PHE A 88 7.28 -0.04 6.02
CA PHE A 88 6.05 -0.75 6.35
C PHE A 88 4.81 0.15 6.35
N GLY A 89 4.93 1.38 6.83
CA GLY A 89 3.81 2.32 6.85
C GLY A 89 3.48 2.85 5.46
N TRP A 90 4.47 3.25 4.67
CA TRP A 90 4.24 3.83 3.33
C TRP A 90 4.38 2.82 2.20
N LEU A 91 5.58 2.28 1.95
CA LEU A 91 5.85 1.50 0.73
C LEU A 91 5.02 0.21 0.68
N SER A 92 5.07 -0.60 1.75
CA SER A 92 4.29 -1.83 1.85
C SER A 92 2.79 -1.55 1.97
N GLY A 93 2.37 -0.56 2.77
CA GLY A 93 0.96 -0.17 2.88
C GLY A 93 0.36 0.28 1.54
N LEU A 94 1.09 1.09 0.77
CA LEU A 94 0.70 1.50 -0.59
C LEU A 94 0.69 0.30 -1.54
N GLY A 95 1.70 -0.56 -1.46
CA GLY A 95 1.78 -1.80 -2.23
C GLY A 95 0.56 -2.68 -2.02
N LEU A 96 0.17 -2.94 -0.76
CA LEU A 96 -1.03 -3.70 -0.42
C LEU A 96 -2.31 -3.04 -0.94
N ALA A 97 -2.42 -1.71 -0.85
CA ALA A 97 -3.56 -0.98 -1.42
C ALA A 97 -3.66 -1.21 -2.93
N LYS A 98 -2.53 -1.10 -3.66
CA LYS A 98 -2.49 -1.30 -5.12
C LYS A 98 -2.76 -2.75 -5.51
N LEU A 99 -2.19 -3.72 -4.80
CA LEU A 99 -2.46 -5.14 -5.02
C LEU A 99 -3.94 -5.47 -4.86
N TYR A 100 -4.60 -4.87 -3.86
CA TYR A 100 -6.04 -5.03 -3.64
C TYR A 100 -6.91 -4.53 -4.80
N LYS A 101 -6.38 -3.68 -5.68
CA LYS A 101 -7.06 -3.24 -6.90
C LYS A 101 -6.59 -3.97 -8.16
N ILE A 102 -5.28 -4.24 -8.28
CA ILE A 102 -4.68 -4.85 -9.46
C ILE A 102 -5.06 -6.33 -9.57
N VAL A 103 -5.03 -7.08 -8.46
CA VAL A 103 -5.32 -8.53 -8.49
C VAL A 103 -6.75 -8.82 -8.96
N PRO A 104 -7.81 -8.16 -8.44
CA PRO A 104 -9.16 -8.34 -8.97
C PRO A 104 -9.30 -7.88 -10.42
N PHE A 105 -8.62 -6.79 -10.82
CA PHE A 105 -8.66 -6.29 -12.19
C PHE A 105 -8.06 -7.29 -13.20
N MET A 106 -6.87 -7.83 -12.90
CA MET A 106 -6.22 -8.84 -13.72
C MET A 106 -7.06 -10.12 -13.81
N THR A 107 -7.63 -10.54 -12.67
CA THR A 107 -8.51 -11.72 -12.62
C THR A 107 -9.76 -11.52 -13.46
N TRP A 108 -10.34 -10.32 -13.40
CA TRP A 108 -11.51 -9.99 -14.20
C TRP A 108 -11.20 -10.02 -15.71
N LEU A 109 -10.08 -9.44 -16.13
CA LEU A 109 -9.67 -9.46 -17.54
C LEU A 109 -9.44 -10.89 -18.06
N GLU A 110 -8.83 -11.74 -17.25
CA GLU A 110 -8.61 -13.14 -17.59
C GLU A 110 -9.93 -13.91 -17.71
N CYS A 111 -10.80 -13.83 -16.70
CA CYS A 111 -12.03 -14.63 -16.66
C CYS A 111 -13.12 -14.14 -17.61
N TYR A 112 -13.26 -12.81 -17.72
CA TYR A 112 -14.40 -12.16 -18.37
C TYR A 112 -14.04 -11.38 -19.63
N GLY A 113 -12.76 -11.13 -19.91
CA GLY A 113 -12.29 -10.49 -21.14
C GLY A 113 -12.83 -11.15 -22.44
N PRO A 114 -12.81 -12.49 -22.57
CA PRO A 114 -13.30 -13.18 -23.77
C PRO A 114 -14.81 -13.03 -24.04
N VAL A 115 -15.60 -12.75 -23.00
CA VAL A 115 -17.08 -12.68 -23.05
C VAL A 115 -17.60 -11.24 -22.92
N LEU A 116 -16.69 -10.26 -22.95
CA LEU A 116 -17.03 -8.86 -22.79
C LEU A 116 -17.98 -8.40 -23.90
N GLY A 117 -19.13 -7.86 -23.51
CA GLY A 117 -20.19 -7.40 -24.43
C GLY A 117 -21.05 -8.51 -25.02
N ARG A 118 -20.77 -9.79 -24.73
CA ARG A 118 -21.56 -10.95 -25.21
C ARG A 118 -22.44 -11.55 -24.11
N ALA A 119 -22.01 -11.42 -22.85
CA ALA A 119 -22.73 -11.93 -21.70
C ALA A 119 -22.73 -10.90 -20.55
N PRO A 120 -23.71 -10.96 -19.62
CA PRO A 120 -23.65 -10.17 -18.40
C PRO A 120 -22.45 -10.59 -17.56
N THR A 121 -21.50 -9.68 -17.37
CA THR A 121 -20.28 -9.91 -16.58
C THR A 121 -20.35 -9.15 -15.25
N PRO A 122 -19.83 -9.72 -14.15
CA PRO A 122 -19.74 -9.00 -12.88
C PRO A 122 -18.80 -7.81 -13.00
N ARG A 123 -18.93 -6.81 -12.12
CA ARG A 123 -17.99 -5.69 -12.08
C ARG A 123 -16.71 -6.16 -11.37
N VAL A 124 -15.57 -5.52 -11.68
CA VAL A 124 -14.30 -5.77 -10.98
C VAL A 124 -14.43 -5.61 -9.46
N GLN A 125 -15.28 -4.69 -9.01
CA GLN A 125 -15.55 -4.46 -7.59
C GLN A 125 -16.33 -5.60 -6.93
N ASP A 126 -17.11 -6.37 -7.70
CA ASP A 126 -17.89 -7.49 -7.18
C ASP A 126 -17.00 -8.71 -6.87
N LEU A 127 -15.74 -8.71 -7.35
CA LEU A 127 -14.76 -9.75 -7.03
C LEU A 127 -14.19 -9.60 -5.61
N VAL A 128 -14.45 -8.48 -4.93
CA VAL A 128 -13.89 -8.20 -3.59
C VAL A 128 -14.97 -7.72 -2.62
N ARG A 129 -14.89 -8.19 -1.37
CA ARG A 129 -15.70 -7.63 -0.28
C ARG A 129 -14.92 -6.60 0.53
N GLU A 130 -15.01 -5.33 0.12
CA GLU A 130 -14.30 -4.22 0.76
C GLU A 130 -14.61 -4.10 2.27
N ALA A 131 -15.88 -4.24 2.66
CA ALA A 131 -16.30 -4.16 4.06
C ALA A 131 -15.61 -5.21 4.95
N SER A 132 -15.32 -6.37 4.39
CA SER A 132 -14.66 -7.48 5.10
C SER A 132 -13.14 -7.29 5.20
N ALA A 133 -12.53 -6.65 4.21
CA ALA A 133 -11.09 -6.41 4.17
C ALA A 133 -10.68 -5.17 4.95
N TRP A 134 -11.58 -4.18 5.09
CA TRP A 134 -11.30 -2.92 5.77
C TRP A 134 -10.69 -3.06 7.18
N PRO A 135 -11.24 -3.88 8.09
CA PRO A 135 -10.67 -4.05 9.43
C PRO A 135 -9.22 -4.54 9.43
N TRP A 136 -8.84 -5.39 8.47
CA TRP A 136 -7.48 -5.90 8.34
C TRP A 136 -6.50 -4.83 7.87
N PHE A 137 -6.93 -3.93 6.97
CA PHE A 137 -6.12 -2.76 6.62
C PHE A 137 -5.97 -1.80 7.80
N VAL A 138 -7.04 -1.56 8.57
CA VAL A 138 -6.94 -0.74 9.79
C VAL A 138 -5.95 -1.36 10.79
N LEU A 139 -6.05 -2.67 11.03
CA LEU A 139 -5.11 -3.40 11.88
C LEU A 139 -3.67 -3.28 11.36
N TYR A 140 -3.45 -3.44 10.06
CA TYR A 140 -2.13 -3.29 9.45
C TYR A 140 -1.49 -1.93 9.77
N PHE A 141 -2.21 -0.83 9.52
CA PHE A 141 -1.69 0.52 9.76
C PHE A 141 -1.53 0.81 11.25
N ALA A 142 -2.50 0.43 12.07
CA ALA A 142 -2.42 0.60 13.52
C ALA A 142 -1.21 -0.15 14.11
N SER A 143 -0.97 -1.40 13.67
CA SER A 143 0.18 -2.19 14.06
C SER A 143 1.50 -1.63 13.55
N ALA A 144 1.57 -1.16 12.30
CA ALA A 144 2.76 -0.53 11.75
C ALA A 144 3.13 0.76 12.51
N TRP A 145 2.14 1.61 12.81
CA TRP A 145 2.34 2.83 13.60
C TRP A 145 2.75 2.52 15.04
N ALA A 146 2.09 1.54 15.68
CA ALA A 146 2.47 1.08 17.02
C ALA A 146 3.90 0.52 17.06
N ALA A 147 4.33 -0.21 16.02
CA ALA A 147 5.69 -0.71 15.92
C ALA A 147 6.70 0.44 15.79
N THR A 148 6.42 1.45 14.96
CA THR A 148 7.24 2.67 14.89
C THR A 148 7.30 3.39 16.23
N SER A 149 6.17 3.54 16.93
CA SER A 149 6.13 4.16 18.26
C SER A 149 6.95 3.35 19.28
N ALA A 150 6.87 2.02 19.25
CA ALA A 150 7.65 1.17 20.13
C ALA A 150 9.16 1.27 19.87
N LEU A 151 9.58 1.37 18.60
CA LEU A 151 10.97 1.67 18.24
C LEU A 151 11.40 3.03 18.77
N ALA A 152 10.57 4.05 18.56
CA ALA A 152 10.81 5.40 19.07
C ALA A 152 10.89 5.42 20.61
N LEU A 153 10.20 4.53 21.32
CA LEU A 153 10.27 4.41 22.78
C LEU A 153 11.32 3.41 23.29
N GLY A 154 12.05 2.72 22.41
CA GLY A 154 13.03 1.70 22.79
C GLY A 154 12.43 0.41 23.36
N SER A 155 11.13 0.14 23.14
CA SER A 155 10.45 -1.05 23.64
C SER A 155 10.55 -2.22 22.66
N ALA A 156 11.49 -3.14 22.90
CA ALA A 156 11.68 -4.31 22.05
C ALA A 156 10.44 -5.24 22.05
N THR A 157 9.84 -5.48 23.21
CA THR A 157 8.63 -6.31 23.34
C THR A 157 7.44 -5.67 22.62
N GLY A 158 7.24 -4.36 22.81
CA GLY A 158 6.18 -3.62 22.11
C GLY A 158 6.34 -3.69 20.59
N PHE A 159 7.58 -3.54 20.11
CA PHE A 159 7.88 -3.66 18.68
C PHE A 159 7.55 -5.05 18.13
N ARG A 160 7.95 -6.13 18.84
CA ARG A 160 7.65 -7.51 18.41
C ARG A 160 6.16 -7.80 18.35
N MET A 161 5.40 -7.37 19.37
CA MET A 161 3.95 -7.54 19.40
C MET A 161 3.27 -6.79 18.25
N ALA A 162 3.67 -5.54 18.03
CA ALA A 162 3.12 -4.73 16.95
C ALA A 162 3.50 -5.28 15.56
N ALA A 163 4.76 -5.71 15.36
CA ALA A 163 5.19 -6.36 14.13
C ALA A 163 4.43 -7.67 13.85
N ALA A 164 4.13 -8.46 14.89
CA ALA A 164 3.27 -9.64 14.76
C ALA A 164 1.85 -9.26 14.30
N GLY A 165 1.30 -8.16 14.82
CA GLY A 165 0.03 -7.60 14.34
C GLY A 165 0.07 -7.23 12.85
N THR A 166 1.13 -6.56 12.40
CA THR A 166 1.34 -6.23 10.98
C THR A 166 1.41 -7.49 10.12
N PHE A 167 2.09 -8.54 10.60
CA PHE A 167 2.19 -9.83 9.91
C PHE A 167 0.82 -10.51 9.78
N VAL A 168 0.06 -10.63 10.88
CA VAL A 168 -1.29 -11.21 10.89
C VAL A 168 -2.22 -10.45 9.93
N ALA A 169 -2.20 -9.13 9.98
CA ALA A 169 -2.98 -8.29 9.08
C ALA A 169 -2.60 -8.51 7.61
N THR A 170 -1.31 -8.60 7.31
CA THR A 170 -0.80 -8.87 5.95
C THR A 170 -1.28 -10.24 5.45
N ALA A 171 -1.20 -11.28 6.29
CA ALA A 171 -1.67 -12.62 5.94
C ALA A 171 -3.18 -12.64 5.66
N ALA A 172 -3.98 -11.96 6.49
CA ALA A 172 -5.43 -11.83 6.30
C ALA A 172 -5.78 -11.07 5.00
N ILE A 173 -5.07 -9.98 4.68
CA ILE A 173 -5.21 -9.29 3.39
C ILE A 173 -4.84 -10.24 2.23
N GLY A 174 -3.78 -11.03 2.38
CA GLY A 174 -3.40 -12.07 1.42
C GLY A 174 -4.53 -13.07 1.14
N VAL A 175 -5.24 -13.53 2.18
CA VAL A 175 -6.44 -14.38 2.02
C VAL A 175 -7.52 -13.68 1.19
N HIS A 176 -7.76 -12.38 1.40
CA HIS A 176 -8.71 -11.62 0.58
C HIS A 176 -8.28 -11.53 -0.89
N LEU A 177 -6.99 -11.37 -1.19
CA LEU A 177 -6.47 -11.39 -2.55
C LEU A 177 -6.68 -12.76 -3.21
N VAL A 178 -6.45 -13.85 -2.48
CA VAL A 178 -6.70 -15.22 -2.96
C VAL A 178 -8.18 -15.45 -3.21
N ARG A 179 -9.07 -15.01 -2.32
CA ARG A 179 -10.53 -15.10 -2.51
C ARG A 179 -10.99 -14.36 -3.76
N ALA A 180 -10.43 -13.18 -4.02
CA ALA A 180 -10.71 -12.41 -5.22
C ALA A 180 -10.25 -13.17 -6.48
N ARG A 181 -9.06 -13.76 -6.43
CA ARG A 181 -8.50 -14.59 -7.51
C ARG A 181 -9.34 -15.84 -7.78
N MET A 182 -9.93 -16.42 -6.75
CA MET A 182 -10.79 -17.60 -6.85
C MET A 182 -12.27 -17.27 -7.13
N LEU A 183 -12.61 -15.99 -7.33
CA LEU A 183 -13.98 -15.51 -7.56
C LEU A 183 -14.96 -15.93 -6.45
N CYS A 184 -14.45 -16.15 -5.22
CA CYS A 184 -15.25 -16.66 -4.10
C CYS A 184 -16.40 -15.72 -3.71
N ASP A 185 -16.20 -14.43 -3.93
CA ASP A 185 -17.13 -13.37 -3.53
C ASP A 185 -18.12 -12.99 -4.66
N VAL A 186 -18.00 -13.59 -5.85
CA VAL A 186 -18.93 -13.38 -6.98
C VAL A 186 -20.16 -14.28 -6.86
N ASP A 187 -21.35 -13.73 -7.11
CA ASP A 187 -22.63 -14.46 -7.14
C ASP A 187 -22.58 -15.69 -8.07
N GLY A 188 -23.08 -16.83 -7.59
CA GLY A 188 -23.00 -18.11 -8.32
C GLY A 188 -23.59 -18.09 -9.73
N SER A 189 -24.67 -17.32 -9.94
CA SER A 189 -25.31 -17.16 -11.25
C SER A 189 -24.49 -16.37 -12.27
N ARG A 190 -23.53 -15.56 -11.81
CA ARG A 190 -22.67 -14.70 -12.65
C ARG A 190 -21.21 -15.11 -12.62
N ARG A 191 -20.85 -16.12 -11.84
CA ARG A 191 -19.47 -16.54 -11.62
C ARG A 191 -18.82 -17.09 -12.89
N PHE A 192 -19.57 -17.91 -13.65
CA PHE A 192 -19.09 -18.55 -14.88
C PHE A 192 -20.12 -18.46 -16.01
N PRO A 193 -20.29 -17.30 -16.67
CA PRO A 193 -21.08 -17.21 -17.90
C PRO A 193 -20.45 -18.06 -19.03
N GLU A 194 -21.24 -18.47 -20.01
CA GLU A 194 -20.75 -19.28 -21.13
C GLU A 194 -19.57 -18.59 -21.84
N GLY A 195 -18.49 -19.35 -22.07
CA GLY A 195 -17.25 -18.84 -22.66
C GLY A 195 -16.28 -18.16 -21.68
N SER A 196 -16.64 -18.04 -20.40
CA SER A 196 -15.71 -17.55 -19.37
C SER A 196 -14.63 -18.58 -19.01
N LEU A 197 -13.50 -18.07 -18.52
CA LEU A 197 -12.36 -18.89 -18.14
C LEU A 197 -12.28 -19.03 -16.63
N ARG A 198 -11.84 -20.21 -16.17
CA ARG A 198 -11.54 -20.40 -14.76
C ARG A 198 -10.17 -19.80 -14.45
N PRO A 199 -10.07 -18.95 -13.42
CA PRO A 199 -8.81 -18.34 -13.06
C PRO A 199 -7.84 -19.41 -12.55
N SER A 200 -6.59 -19.35 -12.99
CA SER A 200 -5.53 -20.16 -12.36
C SER A 200 -4.91 -19.36 -11.21
N LEU A 201 -4.64 -20.00 -10.07
CA LEU A 201 -4.18 -19.27 -8.88
C LEU A 201 -2.83 -18.55 -9.11
N PHE A 202 -1.94 -19.15 -9.92
CA PHE A 202 -0.56 -18.71 -10.07
C PHE A 202 -0.18 -18.17 -11.46
N TYR A 203 -0.99 -18.41 -12.50
CA TYR A 203 -0.70 -17.98 -13.87
C TYR A 203 -1.87 -17.23 -14.49
N SER A 204 -1.60 -16.15 -15.21
CA SER A 204 -2.57 -15.48 -16.07
C SER A 204 -2.25 -15.82 -17.53
N LEU A 205 -2.87 -16.87 -18.07
CA LEU A 205 -2.76 -17.22 -19.48
C LEU A 205 -4.05 -16.83 -20.18
N ALA A 206 -3.95 -15.93 -21.16
CA ALA A 206 -5.01 -15.75 -22.13
C ALA A 206 -5.00 -16.98 -23.06
N PRO A 207 -6.07 -17.78 -23.15
CA PRO A 207 -6.14 -18.84 -24.13
C PRO A 207 -6.31 -18.17 -25.50
N GLY A 208 -5.34 -18.39 -26.38
CA GLY A 208 -5.37 -17.88 -27.75
C GLY A 208 -4.32 -16.82 -28.10
N GLY A 209 -3.30 -16.61 -27.26
CA GLY A 209 -2.11 -15.84 -27.65
C GLY A 209 -1.30 -16.54 -28.75
N ARG A 210 -1.75 -16.39 -29.99
CA ARG A 210 -0.92 -16.30 -31.19
C ARG A 210 -0.88 -14.83 -31.61
#